data_AF-V4PIP9-F1
#
_entry.id   AF-V4PIP9-F1
#
_cell.length_a   1.000
_cell.length_b   1.000
_cell.length_c   1.000
_cell.angle_alpha   90.00
_cell.angle_beta   90.00
_cell.angle_gamma   90.00
#
_symmetry.space_group_name_H-M   'P 1'
#
loop_
_entity.id
_entity.type
_entity.pdbx_description
1 polymer ?
#
loop_
_entity_poly.entity_id
_entity_poly.type
_entity_poly.pdbx_seq_one_letter_code
_entity_poly.pdbx_strand_id
1 'polypeptide(L)'
;MKTGTLITSTVTVTANYKPYMLGLFGFSTLPIAVTSKSLVSMPPFIDFYLLLDNTPSMGLGATVADMNKLIAATKNAPVDPSCAFACHETGPFTASHKATIPERYGLAKTLGVTMRIDVVREATQKLMTTAESTERTPDQYRMAIYDFGGAADVIDQQNPVARQISKLQANLVQSAIDAKALDLMTIPYQNYNSDRQTNFKSTLTSMDKLIPKTGDGMTSSNPQKVLFFVSDGLNDGYDCASSGCRRIAPIDTAICTTMKSRGVRIAVLYTTYQPVPTDVFFMGNVQKFLPPKANPSQLATQMEACASPGLYFEVGPNQGISQAMTALFNKVVSVVRINS
;
A
#
# COMPACT_ATOMS: atom_id res chain seq x y z
N MET A 1 -20.94 24.94 -13.90
CA MET A 1 -19.46 24.95 -14.00
C MET A 1 -18.96 23.53 -13.84
N LYS A 2 -18.02 23.08 -14.67
CA LYS A 2 -17.42 21.74 -14.59
C LYS A 2 -15.95 21.88 -14.19
N THR A 3 -15.52 21.19 -13.14
CA THR A 3 -14.15 21.19 -12.65
C THR A 3 -13.74 19.74 -12.36
N GLY A 4 -12.97 19.14 -13.27
CA GLY A 4 -12.68 17.70 -13.24
C GLY A 4 -13.96 16.86 -13.36
N THR A 5 -14.16 15.96 -12.40
CA THR A 5 -15.35 15.09 -12.28
C THR A 5 -16.57 15.77 -11.64
N LEU A 6 -16.40 16.95 -11.04
CA LEU A 6 -17.47 17.70 -10.39
C LEU A 6 -18.20 18.60 -11.39
N ILE A 7 -19.51 18.44 -11.47
CA ILE A 7 -20.42 19.32 -12.18
C ILE A 7 -21.23 20.09 -11.13
N THR A 8 -21.00 21.40 -11.06
CA THR A 8 -21.74 22.31 -10.19
C THR A 8 -22.78 23.06 -11.00
N SER A 9 -24.06 22.87 -10.66
CA SER A 9 -25.15 23.71 -11.15
C SER A 9 -25.52 24.71 -10.08
N THR A 10 -25.44 26.00 -10.39
CA THR A 10 -25.84 27.08 -9.48
C THR A 10 -27.01 27.81 -10.11
N VAL A 11 -28.15 27.82 -9.43
CA VAL A 11 -29.34 28.57 -9.84
C VAL A 11 -29.55 29.69 -8.83
N THR A 12 -29.45 30.94 -9.28
CA THR A 12 -29.79 32.10 -8.46
C THR A 12 -31.13 32.65 -8.93
N VAL A 13 -32.12 32.67 -8.04
CA VAL A 13 -33.42 33.28 -8.26
C VAL A 13 -33.45 34.61 -7.52
N THR A 14 -33.69 35.69 -8.25
CA THR A 14 -33.90 37.03 -7.67
C THR A 14 -35.37 37.40 -7.78
N ALA A 15 -35.98 37.81 -6.67
CA ALA A 15 -37.36 38.27 -6.60
C ALA A 15 -37.44 39.59 -5.83
N ASN A 16 -38.37 40.47 -6.19
CA ASN A 16 -38.63 41.68 -5.44
C ASN A 16 -39.86 41.47 -4.55
N TYR A 17 -39.66 41.49 -3.24
CA TYR A 17 -40.75 41.46 -2.27
C TYR A 17 -41.21 42.88 -1.96
N LYS A 18 -42.53 43.08 -1.86
CA LYS A 18 -43.11 44.36 -1.42
C LYS A 18 -43.55 44.23 0.05
N PRO A 19 -42.74 44.72 1.00
CA PRO A 19 -43.09 44.67 2.42
C PRO A 19 -44.19 45.67 2.77
N TYR A 20 -45.27 45.20 3.41
CA TYR A 20 -46.43 46.04 3.76
C TYR A 20 -46.11 47.16 4.76
N MET A 21 -45.19 46.94 5.71
CA MET A 21 -44.87 47.91 6.78
C MET A 21 -43.68 48.81 6.43
N LEU A 22 -42.71 48.32 5.67
CA LEU A 22 -41.50 49.09 5.31
C LEU A 22 -41.77 50.16 4.23
N GLY A 23 -42.89 50.03 3.50
CA GLY A 23 -43.38 51.05 2.58
C GLY A 23 -43.70 52.38 3.27
N LEU A 24 -44.12 52.37 4.53
CA LEU A 24 -44.34 53.59 5.33
C LEU A 24 -43.05 54.36 5.63
N PHE A 25 -41.89 53.71 5.52
CA PHE A 25 -40.57 54.31 5.76
C PHE A 25 -39.78 54.58 4.45
N GLY A 26 -40.47 54.57 3.31
CA GLY A 26 -39.85 54.92 2.01
C GLY A 26 -39.20 53.76 1.24
N PHE A 27 -39.30 52.52 1.73
CA PHE A 27 -38.76 51.33 1.05
C PHE A 27 -39.86 50.62 0.25
N SER A 28 -39.85 50.77 -1.08
CA SER A 28 -40.92 50.30 -1.97
C SER A 28 -40.76 48.86 -2.47
N THR A 29 -39.54 48.33 -2.47
CA THR A 29 -39.22 46.92 -2.81
C THR A 29 -37.99 46.46 -2.03
N LEU A 30 -37.97 45.18 -1.68
CA LEU A 30 -36.82 44.51 -1.08
C LEU A 30 -36.36 43.38 -2.00
N PRO A 31 -35.14 43.46 -2.58
CA PRO A 31 -34.63 42.38 -3.41
C PRO A 31 -34.26 41.18 -2.53
N ILE A 32 -34.79 40.02 -2.89
CA ILE A 32 -34.46 38.73 -2.29
C ILE A 32 -33.73 37.93 -3.35
N ALA A 33 -32.54 37.44 -3.02
CA ALA A 33 -31.80 36.49 -3.85
C ALA A 33 -31.71 35.16 -3.11
N VAL A 34 -32.20 34.09 -3.75
CA VAL A 34 -32.06 32.72 -3.27
C VAL A 34 -31.15 31.98 -4.24
N THR A 35 -30.01 31.50 -3.76
CA THR A 35 -29.10 30.67 -4.55
C THR A 35 -29.24 29.21 -4.13
N SER A 36 -29.60 28.35 -5.07
CA SER A 36 -29.55 26.90 -4.94
C SER A 36 -28.34 26.35 -5.69
N LYS A 37 -27.60 25.43 -5.07
CA LYS A 37 -26.46 24.74 -5.68
C LYS A 37 -26.72 23.23 -5.69
N SER A 38 -26.54 22.60 -6.85
CA SER A 38 -26.56 21.15 -7.02
C SER A 38 -25.20 20.67 -7.53
N LEU A 39 -24.74 19.55 -7.02
CA LEU A 39 -23.44 18.95 -7.30
C LEU A 39 -23.63 17.52 -7.80
N VAL A 40 -23.08 17.21 -8.97
CA VAL A 40 -23.04 15.84 -9.50
C VAL A 40 -21.58 15.48 -9.75
N SER A 41 -21.13 14.38 -9.17
CA SER A 41 -19.80 13.82 -9.43
C SER A 41 -19.91 12.57 -10.29
N MET A 42 -19.24 12.57 -11.44
CA MET A 42 -19.03 11.34 -12.21
C MET A 42 -17.90 10.51 -11.59
N PRO A 43 -18.00 9.17 -11.54
CA PRO A 43 -16.89 8.33 -11.13
C PRO A 43 -15.70 8.54 -12.08
N PRO A 44 -14.50 8.82 -11.58
CA PRO A 44 -13.35 9.02 -12.43
C PRO A 44 -12.87 7.70 -13.05
N PHE A 45 -12.21 7.83 -14.19
CA PHE A 45 -11.26 6.85 -14.68
C PHE A 45 -9.98 6.90 -13.84
N ILE A 46 -9.49 5.75 -13.38
CA ILE A 46 -8.33 5.65 -12.50
C ILE A 46 -7.38 4.54 -12.97
N ASP A 47 -6.10 4.86 -13.05
CA ASP A 47 -5.04 3.87 -13.13
C ASP A 47 -4.45 3.64 -11.74
N PHE A 48 -4.56 2.40 -11.26
CA PHE A 48 -3.94 1.94 -10.03
C PHE A 48 -2.61 1.27 -10.35
N TYR A 49 -1.59 1.67 -9.59
CA TYR A 49 -0.28 1.05 -9.59
C TYR A 49 -0.11 0.47 -8.19
N LEU A 50 -0.25 -0.85 -8.08
CA LEU A 50 -0.10 -1.55 -6.80
C LEU A 50 1.39 -1.82 -6.59
N LEU A 51 1.93 -1.35 -5.47
CA LEU A 51 3.24 -1.79 -4.98
C LEU A 51 2.99 -2.63 -3.73
N LEU A 52 3.21 -3.93 -3.85
CA LEU A 52 2.92 -4.91 -2.81
C LEU A 52 4.24 -5.41 -2.24
N ASP A 53 4.45 -5.17 -0.95
CA ASP A 53 5.62 -5.69 -0.26
C ASP A 53 5.59 -7.22 -0.26
N ASN A 54 6.65 -7.81 -0.79
CA ASN A 54 6.90 -9.25 -0.79
C ASN A 54 8.29 -9.58 -0.21
N THR A 55 8.90 -8.62 0.48
CA THR A 55 10.23 -8.76 1.07
C THR A 55 10.18 -9.70 2.30
N PRO A 56 11.33 -10.16 2.85
CA PRO A 56 11.37 -11.24 3.85
C PRO A 56 10.44 -11.08 5.06
N SER A 57 10.15 -9.85 5.49
CA SER A 57 9.25 -9.59 6.63
C SER A 57 7.80 -10.04 6.36
N MET A 58 7.42 -10.17 5.09
CA MET A 58 6.10 -10.67 4.66
C MET A 58 5.97 -12.19 4.77
N GLY A 59 7.07 -12.88 5.12
CA GLY A 59 7.08 -14.30 5.52
C GLY A 59 6.68 -14.54 6.97
N LEU A 60 6.34 -13.50 7.74
CA LEU A 60 5.79 -13.66 9.08
C LEU A 60 4.40 -14.31 9.01
N GLY A 61 4.09 -15.16 9.99
CA GLY A 61 2.72 -15.68 10.19
C GLY A 61 1.69 -14.54 10.19
N ALA A 62 0.59 -14.73 9.47
CA ALA A 62 -0.44 -13.72 9.28
C ALA A 62 -1.13 -13.39 10.62
N THR A 63 -1.43 -14.40 11.41
CA THR A 63 -2.06 -14.29 12.73
C THR A 63 -1.12 -14.69 13.87
N VAL A 64 -1.51 -14.38 15.12
CA VAL A 64 -0.79 -14.87 16.31
C VAL A 64 -0.74 -16.40 16.36
N ALA A 65 -1.81 -17.08 15.92
CA ALA A 65 -1.85 -18.53 15.86
C ALA A 65 -0.85 -19.09 14.83
N ASP A 66 -0.74 -18.46 13.67
CA ASP A 66 0.23 -18.84 12.63
C ASP A 66 1.67 -18.63 13.08
N MET A 67 1.96 -17.49 13.73
CA MET A 67 3.27 -17.24 14.34
C MET A 67 3.61 -18.32 15.38
N ASN A 68 2.68 -18.64 16.29
CA ASN A 68 2.90 -19.64 17.33
C ASN A 68 3.13 -21.05 16.76
N LYS A 69 2.41 -21.43 15.69
CA LYS A 69 2.66 -22.70 14.99
C LYS A 69 4.09 -22.78 14.45
N LEU A 70 4.58 -21.73 13.80
CA LEU A 70 5.92 -21.73 13.22
C LEU A 70 7.02 -21.65 14.30
N ILE A 71 6.81 -20.86 15.36
CA ILE A 71 7.68 -20.82 16.55
C ILE A 71 7.80 -22.22 17.16
N ALA A 72 6.68 -22.92 17.35
CA ALA A 72 6.67 -24.27 17.93
C ALA A 72 7.40 -25.28 17.02
N ALA A 73 7.17 -25.22 15.71
CA ALA A 73 7.81 -26.11 14.74
C ALA A 73 9.32 -25.87 14.62
N THR A 74 9.78 -24.63 14.82
CA THR A 74 11.19 -24.25 14.74
C THR A 74 11.88 -24.20 16.10
N LYS A 75 11.23 -24.64 17.18
CA LYS A 75 11.75 -24.54 18.56
C LYS A 75 13.16 -25.11 18.73
N ASN A 76 13.44 -26.23 18.07
CA ASN A 76 14.72 -26.92 18.12
C ASN A 76 15.58 -26.68 16.88
N ALA A 77 15.27 -25.64 16.09
CA ALA A 77 16.07 -25.28 14.94
C ALA A 77 17.48 -24.88 15.44
N PRO A 78 18.54 -25.48 14.88
CA PRO A 78 19.92 -25.21 15.30
C PRO A 78 20.43 -23.80 14.94
N VAL A 79 19.73 -23.11 14.03
CA VAL A 79 19.89 -21.68 13.75
C VAL A 79 18.55 -21.02 13.96
N ASP A 80 18.53 -19.87 14.66
CA ASP A 80 17.34 -19.11 15.05
C ASP A 80 16.19 -19.98 15.57
N PRO A 81 16.37 -20.65 16.73
CA PRO A 81 15.33 -21.45 17.34
C PRO A 81 14.10 -20.60 17.66
N SER A 82 12.91 -21.19 17.57
CA SER A 82 11.64 -20.53 17.92
C SER A 82 11.34 -19.30 17.04
N CYS A 83 11.63 -19.38 15.75
CA CYS A 83 11.44 -18.29 14.80
C CYS A 83 10.00 -18.24 14.26
N ALA A 84 9.45 -17.03 14.19
CA ALA A 84 8.12 -16.76 13.64
C ALA A 84 8.12 -16.48 12.13
N PHE A 85 9.29 -16.38 11.49
CA PHE A 85 9.45 -16.06 10.08
C PHE A 85 9.67 -17.32 9.22
N ALA A 86 8.92 -17.38 8.12
CA ALA A 86 9.04 -18.41 7.11
C ALA A 86 10.06 -18.01 6.03
N CYS A 87 11.35 -17.98 6.38
CA CYS A 87 12.43 -17.64 5.45
C CYS A 87 12.35 -18.49 4.17
N HIS A 88 12.36 -17.82 3.00
CA HIS A 88 12.25 -18.44 1.68
C HIS A 88 13.63 -18.63 1.04
N GLU A 89 14.41 -19.55 1.60
CA GLU A 89 15.79 -19.77 1.20
C GLU A 89 15.94 -20.79 0.06
N THR A 90 16.78 -20.50 -0.95
CA THR A 90 16.92 -21.33 -2.17
C THR A 90 18.30 -21.96 -2.38
N GLY A 91 19.32 -21.55 -1.62
CA GLY A 91 20.72 -21.97 -1.86
C GLY A 91 21.06 -23.39 -1.37
N PRO A 92 21.99 -24.09 -2.04
CA PRO A 92 22.45 -25.42 -1.63
C PRO A 92 23.39 -25.38 -0.41
N PHE A 93 23.40 -26.49 0.33
CA PHE A 93 24.30 -26.80 1.45
C PHE A 93 25.77 -26.54 1.08
N THR A 94 26.44 -25.56 1.73
CA THR A 94 27.90 -25.40 1.62
C THR A 94 28.53 -25.19 2.99
N ALA A 95 29.76 -25.69 3.18
CA ALA A 95 30.48 -25.69 4.47
C ALA A 95 30.73 -24.27 5.06
N SER A 96 30.61 -23.21 4.24
CA SER A 96 30.80 -21.81 4.64
C SER A 96 29.50 -21.07 4.96
N HIS A 97 28.35 -21.63 4.56
CA HIS A 97 27.02 -21.09 4.82
C HIS A 97 26.28 -22.13 5.64
N LYS A 98 26.34 -22.01 6.98
CA LYS A 98 25.82 -22.98 7.95
C LYS A 98 24.37 -23.34 7.66
N ALA A 99 24.22 -24.34 6.80
CA ALA A 99 22.99 -24.96 6.42
C ALA A 99 22.44 -25.68 7.63
N THR A 100 21.48 -25.06 8.29
CA THR A 100 20.54 -25.79 9.14
C THR A 100 19.18 -25.09 9.26
N ILE A 101 18.83 -24.23 8.31
CA ILE A 101 17.46 -23.77 8.14
C ILE A 101 16.83 -24.73 7.13
N PRO A 102 15.99 -25.71 7.53
CA PRO A 102 15.06 -26.30 6.58
C PRO A 102 14.28 -25.14 5.98
N GLU A 103 14.12 -25.10 4.66
CA GLU A 103 13.32 -24.10 3.92
C GLU A 103 12.03 -23.80 4.70
N ARG A 104 12.03 -22.72 5.50
CA ARG A 104 10.99 -22.48 6.51
C ARG A 104 9.69 -22.09 5.83
N TYR A 105 9.80 -21.52 4.65
CA TYR A 105 8.69 -21.28 3.75
C TYR A 105 7.97 -22.58 3.39
N GLY A 106 8.66 -23.57 2.85
CA GLY A 106 8.13 -24.91 2.60
C GLY A 106 7.55 -25.58 3.86
N LEU A 107 8.24 -25.50 4.99
CA LEU A 107 7.71 -26.01 6.28
C LEU A 107 6.40 -25.32 6.67
N ALA A 108 6.34 -23.98 6.57
CA ALA A 108 5.14 -23.20 6.85
C ALA A 108 3.97 -23.65 5.95
N LYS A 109 4.23 -23.87 4.64
CA LYS A 109 3.24 -24.40 3.71
C LYS A 109 2.75 -25.79 4.12
N THR A 110 3.65 -26.72 4.46
CA THR A 110 3.27 -28.08 4.91
C THR A 110 2.43 -28.05 6.20
N LEU A 111 2.71 -27.12 7.11
CA LEU A 111 1.98 -26.97 8.37
C LEU A 111 0.66 -26.19 8.24
N GLY A 112 0.32 -25.69 7.04
CA GLY A 112 -0.84 -24.83 6.83
C GLY A 112 -0.76 -23.53 7.63
N VAL A 113 0.44 -22.96 7.76
CA VAL A 113 0.66 -21.63 8.31
C VAL A 113 0.36 -20.61 7.22
N THR A 114 -0.60 -19.73 7.46
CA THR A 114 -0.86 -18.60 6.57
C THR A 114 0.16 -17.50 6.82
N MET A 115 0.86 -17.05 5.78
CA MET A 115 1.83 -15.95 5.88
C MET A 115 1.21 -14.64 5.39
N ARG A 116 1.79 -13.50 5.78
CA ARG A 116 1.29 -12.18 5.33
C ARG A 116 1.26 -12.06 3.81
N ILE A 117 2.29 -12.58 3.13
CA ILE A 117 2.34 -12.56 1.67
C ILE A 117 1.19 -13.34 1.03
N ASP A 118 0.72 -14.43 1.66
CA ASP A 118 -0.43 -15.19 1.20
C ASP A 118 -1.70 -14.36 1.29
N VAL A 119 -1.90 -13.68 2.43
CA VAL A 119 -3.06 -12.81 2.63
C VAL A 119 -3.04 -11.62 1.66
N VAL A 120 -1.87 -11.00 1.42
CA VAL A 120 -1.74 -9.91 0.43
C VAL A 120 -2.03 -10.40 -0.99
N ARG A 121 -1.55 -11.60 -1.37
CA ARG A 121 -1.85 -12.22 -2.67
C ARG A 121 -3.34 -12.46 -2.85
N GLU A 122 -4.01 -13.05 -1.86
CA GLU A 122 -5.45 -13.31 -1.91
C GLU A 122 -6.26 -12.01 -1.89
N ALA A 123 -5.85 -11.05 -1.07
CA ALA A 123 -6.47 -9.73 -1.01
C ALA A 123 -6.36 -8.97 -2.33
N THR A 124 -5.23 -9.09 -3.02
CA THR A 124 -5.02 -8.49 -4.35
C THR A 124 -5.94 -9.13 -5.38
N GLN A 125 -6.05 -10.47 -5.41
CA GLN A 125 -7.00 -11.16 -6.29
C GLN A 125 -8.44 -10.70 -6.05
N LYS A 126 -8.86 -10.65 -4.78
CA LYS A 126 -10.20 -10.19 -4.41
C LYS A 126 -10.45 -8.73 -4.73
N LEU A 127 -9.42 -7.88 -4.59
CA LEU A 127 -9.48 -6.48 -4.97
C LEU A 127 -9.79 -6.34 -6.46
N MET A 128 -9.17 -7.14 -7.34
CA MET A 128 -9.46 -7.12 -8.78
C MET A 128 -10.93 -7.47 -9.06
N THR A 129 -11.45 -8.54 -8.44
CA THR A 129 -12.88 -8.91 -8.53
C THR A 129 -13.81 -7.81 -8.01
N THR A 130 -13.41 -7.13 -6.92
CA THR A 130 -14.18 -6.02 -6.36
C THR A 130 -14.15 -4.81 -7.29
N ALA A 131 -13.01 -4.48 -7.86
CA ALA A 131 -12.87 -3.39 -8.80
C ALA A 131 -13.74 -3.63 -10.04
N GLU A 132 -13.68 -4.83 -10.64
CA GLU A 132 -14.52 -5.22 -11.79
C GLU A 132 -16.01 -5.07 -11.49
N SER A 133 -16.47 -5.60 -10.35
CA SER A 133 -17.88 -5.51 -9.96
C SER A 133 -18.34 -4.09 -9.56
N THR A 134 -17.42 -3.15 -9.36
CA THR A 134 -17.72 -1.76 -8.97
C THR A 134 -17.53 -0.75 -10.10
N GLU A 135 -17.03 -1.19 -11.27
CA GLU A 135 -17.01 -0.37 -12.47
C GLU A 135 -18.43 0.03 -12.89
N ARG A 136 -18.58 1.29 -13.31
CA ARG A 136 -19.83 1.81 -13.88
C ARG A 136 -19.76 2.01 -15.38
N THR A 137 -18.54 2.03 -15.93
CA THR A 137 -18.26 2.20 -17.34
C THR A 137 -17.10 1.29 -17.73
N PRO A 138 -17.02 0.81 -18.98
CA PRO A 138 -15.87 0.04 -19.44
C PRO A 138 -14.54 0.78 -19.22
N ASP A 139 -13.50 0.03 -18.88
CA ASP A 139 -12.13 0.51 -18.65
C ASP A 139 -12.03 1.62 -17.60
N GLN A 140 -12.98 1.71 -16.68
CA GLN A 140 -12.99 2.73 -15.64
C GLN A 140 -11.76 2.59 -14.74
N TYR A 141 -11.36 1.36 -14.44
CA TYR A 141 -10.18 1.06 -13.66
C TYR A 141 -9.19 0.27 -14.52
N ARG A 142 -7.95 0.71 -14.52
CA ARG A 142 -6.82 -0.10 -14.99
C ARG A 142 -5.88 -0.35 -13.85
N MET A 143 -5.34 -1.56 -13.76
CA MET A 143 -4.45 -1.93 -12.68
C MET A 143 -3.15 -2.50 -13.21
N ALA A 144 -2.05 -2.09 -12.59
CA ALA A 144 -0.73 -2.68 -12.74
C ALA A 144 -0.27 -3.18 -11.36
N ILE A 145 0.41 -4.31 -11.33
CA ILE A 145 0.85 -4.95 -10.08
C ILE A 145 2.37 -5.03 -10.08
N TYR A 146 2.98 -4.54 -9.01
CA TYR A 146 4.41 -4.54 -8.80
C TYR A 146 4.77 -5.06 -7.40
N ASP A 147 5.96 -5.62 -7.29
CA ASP A 147 6.58 -6.01 -6.02
C ASP A 147 8.05 -5.59 -5.95
N PHE A 148 8.77 -6.03 -4.91
CA PHE A 148 10.16 -5.63 -4.63
C PHE A 148 11.20 -6.53 -5.33
N GLY A 149 10.76 -7.54 -6.08
CA GLY A 149 11.63 -8.52 -6.72
C GLY A 149 11.25 -9.96 -6.40
N GLY A 150 11.49 -10.87 -7.34
CA GLY A 150 11.18 -12.30 -7.17
C GLY A 150 12.27 -13.08 -6.43
N ALA A 151 13.53 -12.73 -6.67
CA ALA A 151 14.69 -13.37 -6.05
C ALA A 151 15.76 -12.32 -5.74
N ALA A 152 16.35 -12.38 -4.55
CA ALA A 152 17.31 -11.37 -4.08
C ALA A 152 18.63 -11.37 -4.88
N ASP A 153 18.99 -12.47 -5.54
CA ASP A 153 20.20 -12.63 -6.34
C ASP A 153 20.07 -12.20 -7.80
N VAL A 154 18.85 -11.88 -8.25
CA VAL A 154 18.60 -11.38 -9.61
C VAL A 154 18.21 -9.90 -9.65
N ILE A 155 18.10 -9.24 -8.48
CA ILE A 155 17.85 -7.80 -8.37
C ILE A 155 19.15 -7.03 -8.15
N ASP A 156 19.16 -5.76 -8.56
CA ASP A 156 20.25 -4.84 -8.20
C ASP A 156 20.33 -4.74 -6.67
N GLN A 157 21.50 -5.03 -6.12
CA GLN A 157 21.73 -5.10 -4.67
C GLN A 157 21.74 -3.73 -3.97
N GLN A 158 21.92 -2.65 -4.73
CA GLN A 158 22.00 -1.28 -4.21
C GLN A 158 20.78 -0.46 -4.61
N ASN A 159 20.31 -0.61 -5.85
CA ASN A 159 19.25 0.18 -6.45
C ASN A 159 18.19 -0.71 -7.10
N PRO A 160 17.55 -1.66 -6.37
CA PRO A 160 16.51 -2.48 -6.94
C PRO A 160 15.35 -1.62 -7.45
N VAL A 161 14.72 -2.08 -8.52
CA VAL A 161 13.53 -1.47 -9.12
C VAL A 161 12.33 -2.37 -8.89
N ALA A 162 11.14 -1.77 -8.89
CA ALA A 162 9.90 -2.52 -8.74
C ALA A 162 9.74 -3.52 -9.88
N ARG A 163 9.54 -4.80 -9.55
CA ARG A 163 9.33 -5.86 -10.55
C ARG A 163 7.86 -5.89 -10.93
N GLN A 164 7.59 -5.87 -12.23
CA GLN A 164 6.24 -5.93 -12.75
C GLN A 164 5.71 -7.38 -12.71
N ILE A 165 4.60 -7.58 -12.00
CA ILE A 165 3.82 -8.82 -11.98
C ILE A 165 2.75 -8.78 -13.07
N SER A 166 2.06 -7.64 -13.19
CA SER A 166 1.01 -7.41 -14.18
C SER A 166 1.18 -6.03 -14.80
N LYS A 167 1.10 -5.97 -16.13
CA LYS A 167 1.12 -4.69 -16.86
C LYS A 167 -0.18 -3.92 -16.58
N LEU A 168 -0.13 -2.60 -16.75
CA LEU A 168 -1.34 -1.77 -16.67
C LEU A 168 -2.37 -2.23 -17.70
N GLN A 169 -3.53 -2.70 -17.24
CA GLN A 169 -4.60 -3.19 -18.11
C GLN A 169 -5.98 -3.03 -17.47
N ALA A 170 -7.03 -2.99 -18.31
CA ALA A 170 -8.43 -2.96 -17.88
C ALA A 170 -9.02 -4.37 -17.67
N ASN A 171 -8.37 -5.43 -18.14
CA ASN A 171 -8.79 -6.79 -17.88
C ASN A 171 -8.44 -7.17 -16.44
N LEU A 172 -9.35 -6.90 -15.51
CA LEU A 172 -9.15 -7.13 -14.08
C LEU A 172 -9.17 -8.63 -13.73
N VAL A 173 -9.88 -9.46 -14.49
CA VAL A 173 -9.79 -10.92 -14.38
C VAL A 173 -8.36 -11.40 -14.68
N GLN A 174 -7.74 -10.89 -15.74
CA GLN A 174 -6.35 -11.21 -16.04
C GLN A 174 -5.41 -10.68 -14.96
N SER A 175 -5.63 -9.46 -14.45
CA SER A 175 -4.85 -8.91 -13.34
C SER A 175 -4.95 -9.78 -12.07
N ALA A 176 -6.12 -10.37 -11.80
CA ALA A 176 -6.30 -11.32 -10.70
C ALA A 176 -5.53 -12.63 -10.94
N ILE A 177 -5.49 -13.13 -12.18
CA ILE A 177 -4.69 -14.30 -12.54
C ILE A 177 -3.20 -14.01 -12.37
N ASP A 178 -2.73 -12.85 -12.86
CA ASP A 178 -1.33 -12.43 -12.77
C ASP A 178 -0.88 -12.29 -11.30
N ALA A 179 -1.77 -11.81 -10.42
CA ALA A 179 -1.50 -11.67 -8.99
C ALA A 179 -1.11 -13.00 -8.30
N LYS A 180 -1.40 -14.17 -8.90
CA LYS A 180 -0.92 -15.47 -8.40
C LYS A 180 0.60 -15.58 -8.36
N ALA A 181 1.31 -14.83 -9.22
CA ALA A 181 2.76 -14.80 -9.26
C ALA A 181 3.41 -13.92 -8.18
N LEU A 182 2.61 -13.20 -7.38
CA LEU A 182 3.09 -12.52 -6.18
C LEU A 182 3.47 -13.60 -5.16
N ASP A 183 4.73 -13.68 -4.77
CA ASP A 183 5.19 -14.62 -3.74
C ASP A 183 6.31 -14.01 -2.91
N LEU A 184 6.59 -14.62 -1.76
CA LEU A 184 7.66 -14.17 -0.89
C LEU A 184 8.98 -14.19 -1.68
N MET A 185 9.73 -13.09 -1.62
CA MET A 185 11.02 -13.00 -2.30
C MET A 185 11.93 -14.14 -1.85
N THR A 186 12.55 -14.84 -2.80
CA THR A 186 13.53 -15.87 -2.47
C THR A 186 14.87 -15.24 -2.09
N ILE A 187 15.54 -15.83 -1.11
CA ILE A 187 16.87 -15.41 -0.62
C ILE A 187 17.84 -16.58 -0.82
N PRO A 188 19.06 -16.38 -1.34
CA PRO A 188 20.00 -17.49 -1.48
C PRO A 188 20.36 -18.17 -0.15
N TYR A 189 20.57 -17.38 0.90
CA TYR A 189 20.90 -17.85 2.25
C TYR A 189 20.74 -16.71 3.27
N GLN A 190 20.61 -17.04 4.54
CA GLN A 190 20.58 -16.04 5.62
C GLN A 190 21.79 -15.09 5.61
N ASN A 191 21.58 -13.78 5.77
CA ASN A 191 22.58 -12.71 5.64
C ASN A 191 23.02 -12.38 4.21
N TYR A 192 22.36 -12.93 3.17
CA TYR A 192 22.67 -12.57 1.78
C TYR A 192 22.54 -11.05 1.56
N ASN A 193 23.60 -10.44 1.02
CA ASN A 193 23.70 -8.98 0.83
C ASN A 193 23.38 -8.19 2.13
N SER A 194 23.78 -8.72 3.29
CA SER A 194 23.50 -8.14 4.62
C SER A 194 22.00 -7.93 4.91
N ASP A 195 21.12 -8.78 4.39
CA ASP A 195 19.65 -8.72 4.54
C ASP A 195 18.99 -7.42 4.07
N ARG A 196 19.56 -6.77 3.04
CA ARG A 196 19.13 -5.45 2.54
C ARG A 196 18.04 -5.51 1.46
N GLN A 197 17.07 -6.41 1.59
CA GLN A 197 16.10 -6.69 0.53
C GLN A 197 14.86 -5.79 0.53
N THR A 198 14.69 -4.92 1.53
CA THR A 198 13.55 -3.99 1.63
C THR A 198 14.03 -2.56 1.41
N ASN A 199 14.42 -2.25 0.17
CA ASN A 199 14.85 -0.90 -0.21
C ASN A 199 13.66 -0.06 -0.70
N PHE A 200 13.01 0.68 0.19
CA PHE A 200 11.88 1.54 -0.21
C PHE A 200 12.31 2.69 -1.10
N LYS A 201 13.48 3.28 -0.86
CA LYS A 201 13.91 4.46 -1.61
C LYS A 201 14.05 4.19 -3.10
N SER A 202 14.81 3.16 -3.48
CA SER A 202 15.04 2.87 -4.91
C SER A 202 13.77 2.34 -5.57
N THR A 203 13.03 1.46 -4.89
CA THR A 203 11.81 0.87 -5.42
C THR A 203 10.73 1.94 -5.63
N LEU A 204 10.46 2.80 -4.64
CA LEU A 204 9.50 3.91 -4.80
C LEU A 204 9.98 4.95 -5.81
N THR A 205 11.28 5.21 -5.91
CA THR A 205 11.82 6.08 -6.98
C THR A 205 11.58 5.47 -8.36
N SER A 206 11.70 4.15 -8.50
CA SER A 206 11.36 3.46 -9.75
C SER A 206 9.85 3.54 -10.05
N MET A 207 8.99 3.43 -9.03
CA MET A 207 7.55 3.62 -9.17
C MET A 207 7.19 5.04 -9.60
N ASP A 208 7.86 6.08 -9.09
CA ASP A 208 7.60 7.47 -9.49
C ASP A 208 7.89 7.70 -10.98
N LYS A 209 8.90 7.00 -11.52
CA LYS A 209 9.23 7.03 -12.95
C LYS A 209 8.21 6.26 -13.80
N LEU A 210 7.69 5.14 -13.27
CA LEU A 210 6.69 4.30 -13.95
C LEU A 210 5.30 4.94 -13.98
N ILE A 211 4.92 5.65 -12.93
CA ILE A 211 3.64 6.35 -12.84
C ILE A 211 3.75 7.65 -13.65
N PRO A 212 2.96 7.87 -14.71
CA PRO A 212 3.00 9.10 -15.48
C PRO A 212 2.31 10.25 -14.72
N LYS A 213 2.26 11.44 -15.33
CA LYS A 213 1.49 12.56 -14.79
C LYS A 213 0.01 12.19 -14.63
N THR A 214 -0.63 12.68 -13.57
CA THR A 214 -2.07 12.44 -13.36
C THR A 214 -2.94 13.23 -14.33
N GLY A 215 -3.98 12.58 -14.81
CA GLY A 215 -5.08 13.21 -15.53
C GLY A 215 -6.19 13.70 -14.61
N ASP A 216 -7.25 14.23 -15.21
CA ASP A 216 -8.44 14.71 -14.50
C ASP A 216 -9.45 13.60 -14.17
N GLY A 217 -9.31 12.43 -14.78
CA GLY A 217 -10.20 11.28 -14.58
C GLY A 217 -11.48 11.33 -15.40
N MET A 218 -11.63 12.25 -16.36
CA MET A 218 -12.85 12.35 -17.15
C MET A 218 -12.96 11.31 -18.27
N THR A 219 -11.82 10.79 -18.73
CA THR A 219 -11.74 9.80 -19.82
C THR A 219 -10.70 8.73 -19.49
N SER A 220 -10.82 7.56 -20.12
CA SER A 220 -9.83 6.48 -20.02
C SER A 220 -8.45 6.85 -20.57
N SER A 221 -8.38 7.88 -21.43
CA SER A 221 -7.11 8.44 -21.94
C SER A 221 -6.46 9.45 -21.00
N ASN A 222 -7.22 10.04 -20.07
CA ASN A 222 -6.73 11.00 -19.08
C ASN A 222 -7.11 10.62 -17.63
N PRO A 223 -6.77 9.41 -17.16
CA PRO A 223 -7.21 8.92 -15.87
C PRO A 223 -6.42 9.54 -14.71
N GLN A 224 -7.03 9.55 -13.53
CA GLN A 224 -6.31 9.82 -12.28
C GLN A 224 -5.30 8.70 -12.00
N LYS A 225 -4.22 9.01 -11.29
CA LYS A 225 -3.17 8.03 -10.95
C LYS A 225 -3.14 7.77 -9.46
N VAL A 226 -3.15 6.50 -9.07
CA VAL A 226 -3.11 6.07 -7.67
C VAL A 226 -1.97 5.08 -7.48
N LEU A 227 -1.02 5.39 -6.60
CA LEU A 227 -0.15 4.37 -6.01
C LEU A 227 -0.92 3.70 -4.87
N PHE A 228 -1.13 2.40 -4.94
CA PHE A 228 -1.71 1.60 -3.86
C PHE A 228 -0.59 0.79 -3.21
N PHE A 229 -0.10 1.24 -2.06
CA PHE A 229 1.09 0.74 -1.41
C PHE A 229 0.73 -0.09 -0.16
N VAL A 230 1.17 -1.35 -0.12
CA VAL A 230 0.95 -2.27 1.01
C VAL A 230 2.30 -2.70 1.55
N SER A 231 2.58 -2.41 2.82
CA SER A 231 3.86 -2.75 3.46
C SER A 231 3.77 -2.64 4.99
N ASP A 232 4.76 -3.21 5.69
CA ASP A 232 4.99 -3.01 7.12
C ASP A 232 5.84 -1.75 7.44
N GLY A 233 6.23 -0.99 6.43
CA GLY A 233 6.84 0.33 6.58
C GLY A 233 8.26 0.33 7.17
N LEU A 234 8.88 -0.83 7.40
CA LEU A 234 10.28 -0.93 7.83
C LEU A 234 11.20 -1.08 6.60
N ASN A 235 11.97 -0.02 6.32
CA ASN A 235 13.06 -0.11 5.35
C ASN A 235 14.20 -0.91 5.96
N ASP A 236 14.72 -1.85 5.19
CA ASP A 236 15.97 -2.55 5.44
C ASP A 236 16.71 -2.71 4.12
N GLY A 237 17.50 -1.69 3.77
CA GLY A 237 18.03 -1.56 2.43
C GLY A 237 19.32 -0.77 2.35
N TYR A 238 19.91 -0.76 1.16
CA TYR A 238 21.00 0.13 0.81
C TYR A 238 20.46 1.55 0.57
N ASP A 239 20.19 2.26 1.66
CA ASP A 239 19.71 3.66 1.64
C ASP A 239 20.60 4.56 2.50
N CYS A 240 21.87 4.66 2.13
CA CYS A 240 22.82 5.55 2.78
C CYS A 240 24.04 5.82 1.89
N ALA A 241 24.82 6.84 2.25
CA ALA A 241 25.83 7.44 1.39
C ALA A 241 27.14 6.64 1.24
N SER A 242 27.42 5.65 2.10
CA SER A 242 28.68 4.89 2.08
C SER A 242 28.52 3.49 1.48
N SER A 243 29.57 3.01 0.79
CA SER A 243 29.67 1.63 0.33
C SER A 243 29.52 0.66 1.51
N GLY A 244 28.74 -0.41 1.31
CA GLY A 244 28.46 -1.38 2.37
C GLY A 244 27.47 -0.92 3.45
N CYS A 245 26.72 0.17 3.27
CA CYS A 245 25.77 0.63 4.27
C CYS A 245 24.40 -0.09 4.24
N ARG A 246 23.90 -0.44 5.43
CA ARG A 246 22.54 -0.97 5.70
C ARG A 246 21.79 0.09 6.50
N ARG A 247 20.60 0.49 6.06
CA ARG A 247 19.74 1.39 6.83
C ARG A 247 18.45 0.68 7.24
N ILE A 248 18.31 0.45 8.53
CA ILE A 248 17.07 -0.02 9.15
C ILE A 248 16.33 1.18 9.74
N ALA A 249 15.24 1.59 9.11
CA ALA A 249 14.49 2.79 9.47
C ALA A 249 13.04 2.72 8.99
N PRO A 250 12.12 3.52 9.54
CA PRO A 250 10.85 3.81 8.88
C PRO A 250 11.06 4.32 7.45
N ILE A 251 10.05 4.14 6.59
CA ILE A 251 10.02 4.72 5.24
C ILE A 251 10.37 6.23 5.22
N ASP A 252 11.22 6.62 4.26
CA ASP A 252 11.44 8.02 3.91
C ASP A 252 10.31 8.54 3.02
N THR A 253 9.60 9.55 3.50
CA THR A 253 8.41 10.11 2.86
C THR A 253 8.72 11.15 1.78
N ALA A 254 9.98 11.47 1.52
CA ALA A 254 10.36 12.45 0.50
C ALA A 254 9.84 12.05 -0.89
N ILE A 255 9.98 10.77 -1.26
CA ILE A 255 9.47 10.27 -2.55
C ILE A 255 7.95 10.30 -2.63
N CYS A 256 7.25 10.03 -1.53
CA CYS A 256 5.80 10.15 -1.45
C CYS A 256 5.36 11.61 -1.66
N THR A 257 6.13 12.57 -1.14
CA THR A 257 5.89 14.01 -1.35
C THR A 257 6.07 14.39 -2.81
N THR A 258 7.11 13.88 -3.48
CA THR A 258 7.34 14.07 -4.92
C THR A 258 6.18 13.54 -5.77
N MET A 259 5.70 12.33 -5.51
CA MET A 259 4.56 11.76 -6.23
C MET A 259 3.28 12.59 -5.99
N LYS A 260 3.01 12.96 -4.73
CA LYS A 260 1.83 13.76 -4.36
C LYS A 260 1.83 15.15 -5.01
N SER A 261 2.99 15.81 -5.11
CA SER A 261 3.09 17.12 -5.78
C SER A 261 2.81 17.06 -7.28
N ARG A 262 3.00 15.88 -7.90
CA ARG A 262 2.59 15.59 -9.28
C ARG A 262 1.12 15.22 -9.43
N GLY A 263 0.36 15.24 -8.34
CA GLY A 263 -1.06 14.89 -8.28
C GLY A 263 -1.35 13.39 -8.17
N VAL A 264 -0.33 12.54 -8.01
CA VAL A 264 -0.54 11.10 -7.75
C VAL A 264 -1.11 10.95 -6.34
N ARG A 265 -2.23 10.25 -6.23
CA ARG A 265 -2.81 9.89 -4.93
C ARG A 265 -2.10 8.64 -4.41
N ILE A 266 -1.76 8.61 -3.13
CA ILE A 266 -1.11 7.45 -2.51
C ILE A 266 -2.07 6.86 -1.49
N ALA A 267 -2.55 5.65 -1.75
CA ALA A 267 -3.32 4.86 -0.82
C ALA A 267 -2.38 3.89 -0.12
N VAL A 268 -2.27 3.97 1.20
CA VAL A 268 -1.36 3.16 2.00
C VAL A 268 -2.15 2.22 2.90
N LEU A 269 -1.85 0.94 2.81
CA LEU A 269 -2.25 -0.06 3.80
C LEU A 269 -1.01 -0.48 4.59
N TYR A 270 -0.95 -0.03 5.85
CA TYR A 270 0.10 -0.41 6.78
C TYR A 270 -0.23 -1.75 7.44
N THR A 271 0.54 -2.80 7.14
CA THR A 271 0.45 -4.08 7.83
C THR A 271 1.32 -4.02 9.08
N THR A 272 0.67 -3.86 10.25
CA THR A 272 1.37 -3.60 11.51
C THR A 272 2.53 -4.55 11.75
N TYR A 273 3.72 -4.01 12.02
CA TYR A 273 4.89 -4.84 12.32
C TYR A 273 4.65 -5.56 13.65
N GLN A 274 4.64 -6.90 13.67
CA GLN A 274 4.39 -7.62 14.93
C GLN A 274 5.64 -7.65 15.80
N PRO A 275 5.52 -7.39 17.12
CA PRO A 275 6.62 -7.60 18.03
C PRO A 275 7.04 -9.06 18.10
N VAL A 276 8.35 -9.32 17.95
CA VAL A 276 8.96 -10.64 18.17
C VAL A 276 9.96 -10.49 19.32
N PRO A 277 9.50 -10.45 20.58
CA PRO A 277 10.31 -10.00 21.73
C PRO A 277 11.43 -10.97 22.12
N THR A 278 11.49 -12.16 21.53
CA THR A 278 12.57 -13.13 21.70
C THR A 278 13.65 -13.00 20.62
N ASP A 279 13.39 -12.23 19.56
CA ASP A 279 14.32 -12.07 18.45
C ASP A 279 15.31 -10.92 18.73
N VAL A 280 16.61 -11.27 18.74
CA VAL A 280 17.69 -10.32 19.06
C VAL A 280 17.83 -9.22 18.02
N PHE A 281 17.57 -9.54 16.74
CA PHE A 281 17.61 -8.56 15.66
C PHE A 281 16.49 -7.52 15.83
N PHE A 282 15.27 -7.96 16.07
CA PHE A 282 14.09 -7.14 16.33
C PHE A 282 14.33 -6.20 17.52
N MET A 283 14.78 -6.75 18.66
CA MET A 283 15.03 -5.96 19.87
C MET A 283 16.09 -4.87 19.64
N GLY A 284 17.17 -5.20 18.92
CA GLY A 284 18.26 -4.26 18.65
C GLY A 284 17.94 -3.19 17.58
N ASN A 285 17.15 -3.54 16.56
CA ASN A 285 17.04 -2.72 15.36
C ASN A 285 15.64 -2.14 15.10
N VAL A 286 14.58 -2.87 15.48
CA VAL A 286 13.20 -2.54 15.08
C VAL A 286 12.38 -2.02 16.26
N GLN A 287 12.54 -2.60 17.45
CA GLN A 287 11.71 -2.30 18.63
C GLN A 287 11.68 -0.80 18.97
N LYS A 288 12.75 -0.06 18.70
CA LYS A 288 12.84 1.39 18.94
C LYS A 288 11.82 2.22 18.14
N PHE A 289 11.27 1.67 17.05
CA PHE A 289 10.28 2.32 16.19
C PHE A 289 8.83 1.96 16.55
N LEU A 290 8.63 1.03 17.49
CA LEU A 290 7.33 0.48 17.84
C LEU A 290 6.95 0.79 19.29
N PRO A 291 5.65 0.78 19.64
CA PRO A 291 5.21 0.88 21.02
C PRO A 291 5.75 -0.28 21.87
N PRO A 292 6.12 -0.03 23.14
CA PRO A 292 6.01 1.24 23.86
C PRO A 292 7.21 2.19 23.66
N LYS A 293 8.29 1.79 22.97
CA LYS A 293 9.50 2.62 22.84
C LYS A 293 9.26 3.87 21.96
N ALA A 294 8.43 3.74 20.94
CA ALA A 294 7.86 4.86 20.20
C ALA A 294 6.34 4.76 20.23
N ASN A 295 5.68 5.76 20.85
CA ASN A 295 4.23 5.80 20.96
C ASN A 295 3.72 7.20 20.55
N PRO A 296 3.03 7.35 19.40
CA PRO A 296 2.62 6.28 18.48
C PRO A 296 3.80 5.63 17.72
N SER A 297 3.54 4.49 17.06
CA SER A 297 4.52 3.79 16.22
C SER A 297 5.11 4.72 15.15
N GLN A 298 6.44 4.84 15.09
CA GLN A 298 7.10 5.62 14.04
C GLN A 298 6.91 5.01 12.65
N LEU A 299 6.78 3.69 12.54
CA LEU A 299 6.45 3.03 11.28
C LEU A 299 5.05 3.44 10.80
N ALA A 300 4.07 3.40 11.70
CA ALA A 300 2.69 3.81 11.39
C ALA A 300 2.63 5.28 10.96
N THR A 301 3.26 6.17 11.74
CA THR A 301 3.29 7.62 11.46
C THR A 301 3.91 7.93 10.10
N GLN A 302 5.03 7.28 9.74
CA GLN A 302 5.67 7.53 8.45
C GLN A 302 4.88 6.94 7.28
N MET A 303 4.25 5.78 7.45
CA MET A 303 3.34 5.21 6.45
C MET A 303 2.11 6.10 6.23
N GLU A 304 1.53 6.64 7.30
CA GLU A 304 0.43 7.61 7.21
C GLU A 304 0.86 8.92 6.52
N ALA A 305 2.04 9.45 6.86
CA ALA A 305 2.59 10.63 6.22
C ALA A 305 2.89 10.43 4.72
N CYS A 306 3.23 9.20 4.30
CA CYS A 306 3.36 8.86 2.89
C CYS A 306 2.01 8.93 2.15
N ALA A 307 0.92 8.52 2.80
CA ALA A 307 -0.41 8.50 2.21
C ALA A 307 -0.91 9.90 1.80
N SER A 308 -1.85 9.93 0.86
CA SER A 308 -2.68 11.12 0.61
C SER A 308 -3.77 11.24 1.69
N PRO A 309 -4.31 12.45 1.94
CA PRO A 309 -5.33 12.67 2.97
C PRO A 309 -6.49 11.68 2.87
N GLY A 310 -6.78 11.03 4.00
CA GLY A 310 -7.85 10.03 4.10
C GLY A 310 -7.55 8.69 3.44
N LEU A 311 -6.40 8.46 2.81
CA LEU A 311 -6.08 7.19 2.14
C LEU A 311 -5.08 6.33 2.92
N TYR A 312 -5.15 6.34 4.24
CA TYR A 312 -4.33 5.52 5.13
C TYR A 312 -5.19 4.56 5.95
N PHE A 313 -4.87 3.27 5.90
CA PHE A 313 -5.47 2.22 6.71
C PHE A 313 -4.36 1.45 7.44
N GLU A 314 -4.57 1.15 8.71
CA GLU A 314 -3.70 0.29 9.52
C GLU A 314 -4.40 -1.05 9.77
N VAL A 315 -3.67 -2.16 9.63
CA VAL A 315 -4.19 -3.50 9.90
C VAL A 315 -3.30 -4.32 10.85
N GLY A 316 -3.92 -4.75 11.94
CA GLY A 316 -3.43 -5.70 12.92
C GLY A 316 -3.28 -7.14 12.36
N PRO A 317 -2.57 -8.03 13.07
CA PRO A 317 -2.34 -9.43 12.67
C PRO A 317 -3.62 -10.29 12.73
N ASN A 318 -4.64 -9.83 13.46
CA ASN A 318 -5.94 -10.51 13.52
C ASN A 318 -7.01 -9.76 12.72
N GLN A 319 -6.60 -8.75 11.94
CA GLN A 319 -7.51 -7.95 11.13
C GLN A 319 -7.40 -8.38 9.67
N GLY A 320 -8.54 -8.34 8.98
CA GLY A 320 -8.63 -8.80 7.61
C GLY A 320 -7.98 -7.83 6.62
N ILE A 321 -6.74 -8.11 6.19
CA ILE A 321 -6.03 -7.36 5.15
C ILE A 321 -6.88 -7.27 3.88
N SER A 322 -7.57 -8.35 3.51
CA SER A 322 -8.48 -8.40 2.36
C SER A 322 -9.60 -7.35 2.46
N GLN A 323 -10.26 -7.27 3.62
CA GLN A 323 -11.32 -6.30 3.89
C GLN A 323 -10.77 -4.87 3.89
N ALA A 324 -9.58 -4.66 4.44
CA ALA A 324 -8.95 -3.35 4.48
C ALA A 324 -8.49 -2.88 3.09
N MET A 325 -7.94 -3.76 2.25
CA MET A 325 -7.62 -3.43 0.85
C MET A 325 -8.87 -3.03 0.08
N THR A 326 -9.95 -3.80 0.21
CA THR A 326 -11.25 -3.47 -0.40
C THR A 326 -11.81 -2.14 0.14
N ALA A 327 -11.77 -1.90 1.45
CA ALA A 327 -12.27 -0.67 2.05
C ALA A 327 -11.45 0.56 1.63
N LEU A 328 -10.12 0.42 1.59
CA LEU A 328 -9.23 1.47 1.11
C LEU A 328 -9.46 1.76 -0.38
N PHE A 329 -9.61 0.74 -1.22
CA PHE A 329 -9.99 0.91 -2.63
C PHE A 329 -11.32 1.67 -2.76
N ASN A 330 -12.34 1.25 -2.02
CA ASN A 330 -13.64 1.92 -1.99
C ASN A 330 -13.50 3.39 -1.56
N LYS A 331 -12.59 3.70 -0.64
CA LYS A 331 -12.26 5.07 -0.26
C LYS A 331 -11.60 5.82 -1.42
N VAL A 332 -10.65 5.22 -2.13
CA VAL A 332 -10.03 5.83 -3.30
C VAL A 332 -11.07 6.24 -4.35
N VAL A 333 -11.98 5.34 -4.71
CA VAL A 333 -12.99 5.57 -5.76
C VAL A 333 -14.17 6.43 -5.28
N SER A 334 -14.34 6.64 -3.97
CA SER A 334 -15.43 7.44 -3.38
C SER A 334 -15.06 8.88 -2.98
N VAL A 335 -13.78 9.19 -2.77
CA VAL A 335 -13.25 10.53 -2.36
C VAL A 335 -13.63 11.67 -3.32
N VAL A 336 -14.30 11.39 -4.42
CA VAL A 336 -14.83 12.38 -5.36
C VAL A 336 -16.19 12.96 -4.93
N ARG A 337 -16.79 12.48 -3.84
CA ARG A 337 -18.17 12.85 -3.47
C ARG A 337 -18.34 14.09 -2.59
N ILE A 338 -17.33 14.60 -1.89
CA ILE A 338 -17.56 15.69 -0.92
C ILE A 338 -16.35 16.63 -0.81
N ASN A 339 -16.39 17.73 -1.55
CA ASN A 339 -15.87 19.01 -1.06
C ASN A 339 -17.11 19.92 -0.98
N SER A 340 -17.73 19.94 0.20
CA SER A 340 -18.75 20.92 0.60
C SER A 340 -18.08 22.20 1.08
#